data_AF-A0A937ZK73-F1
#
_entry.id   AF-A0A937ZK73-F1
#
_cell.length_a   1.000
_cell.length_b   1.000
_cell.length_c   1.000
_cell.angle_alpha   90.00
_cell.angle_beta   90.00
_cell.angle_gamma   90.00
#
_symmetry.space_group_name_H-M   'P 1'
#
loop_
_entity.id
_entity.type
_entity.pdbx_description
1 polymer ?
#
loop_
_entity_poly.entity_id
_entity_poly.type
_entity_poly.pdbx_seq_one_letter_code
_entity_poly.pdbx_strand_id
1 'polypeptide(L)' 'MQFALAIDLQRFDKDKPMKKVLDEVLELVGMADEGGFVSIWSAE' A
#
# COMPACT_ATOMS: atom_id res chain seq x y z
N MET A 1 4.50 14.91 -15.38
CA MET A 1 5.19 13.73 -14.82
C MET A 1 4.13 12.93 -14.07
N GLN A 2 3.99 11.64 -14.36
CA GLN A 2 3.01 10.76 -13.69
C GLN A 2 3.74 9.86 -12.70
N PHE A 3 3.17 9.73 -11.50
CA PHE A 3 3.72 8.90 -10.44
C PHE A 3 2.84 7.67 -10.22
N ALA A 4 3.47 6.54 -9.94
CA ALA A 4 2.82 5.27 -9.66
C ALA A 4 3.41 4.65 -8.38
N LEU A 5 2.57 3.90 -7.66
CA LEU A 5 2.95 3.21 -6.43
C LEU A 5 2.94 1.69 -6.68
N ALA A 6 4.02 1.00 -6.33
CA ALA A 6 4.08 -0.45 -6.31
C ALA A 6 4.10 -0.92 -4.85
N ILE A 7 3.12 -1.74 -4.47
CA ILE A 7 2.94 -2.24 -3.10
C ILE A 7 3.22 -3.75 -3.10
N ASP A 8 4.15 -4.15 -2.26
CA ASP A 8 4.39 -5.54 -1.92
C ASP A 8 3.79 -5.82 -0.53
N LEU A 9 2.78 -6.69 -0.47
CA LEU A 9 1.97 -6.94 0.73
C LEU A 9 2.66 -7.90 1.71
N GLN A 10 3.90 -7.58 2.09
CA GLN A 10 4.69 -8.41 2.98
C GLN A 10 4.40 -8.14 4.45
N ARG A 11 4.34 -9.23 5.23
CA ARG A 11 4.37 -9.16 6.69
C ARG A 11 5.76 -9.52 7.20
N PHE A 12 6.53 -8.49 7.57
CA PHE A 12 7.88 -8.66 8.13
C PHE A 12 7.89 -9.07 9.61
N ASP A 13 6.82 -8.74 10.34
CA ASP A 13 6.62 -9.14 11.73
C ASP A 13 5.55 -10.23 11.80
N LYS A 14 5.95 -11.46 12.16
CA LYS A 14 5.08 -12.63 12.24
C LYS A 14 3.94 -12.47 13.24
N ASP A 15 4.11 -11.64 14.28
CA ASP A 15 3.14 -11.46 15.35
C ASP A 15 2.13 -10.35 15.01
N LYS A 16 2.39 -9.59 13.94
CA LYS A 16 1.46 -8.59 13.41
C LYS A 16 0.24 -9.26 12.74
N PRO A 17 -0.99 -8.90 13.13
CA PRO A 17 -2.18 -9.38 12.43
C PRO A 17 -2.23 -8.86 10.99
N MET A 18 -2.57 -9.72 10.03
CA MET A 18 -2.70 -9.31 8.61
C MET A 18 -3.74 -8.20 8.40
N LYS A 19 -4.76 -8.12 9.25
CA LYS A 19 -5.71 -7.00 9.23
C LYS A 19 -5.00 -5.65 9.42
N LYS A 20 -4.03 -5.57 10.33
CA LYS A 20 -3.26 -4.35 10.56
C LYS A 20 -2.36 -4.01 9.35
N VAL A 21 -1.80 -5.03 8.69
CA VAL A 21 -1.03 -4.82 7.44
C VAL A 21 -1.94 -4.25 6.35
N LEU A 22 -3.15 -4.80 6.19
CA LEU A 22 -4.15 -4.28 5.26
C LEU A 22 -4.54 -2.84 5.59
N ASP A 23 -4.83 -2.53 6.85
CA ASP A 23 -5.25 -1.19 7.28
C ASP A 23 -4.16 -0.14 6.93
N GLU A 24 -2.89 -0.44 7.19
CA GLU A 24 -1.76 0.44 6.84
C GLU A 24 -1.56 0.57 5.32
N VAL A 25 -1.80 -0.49 4.56
CA VAL A 25 -1.75 -0.42 3.09
C VAL A 25 -2.85 0.47 2.54
N LEU A 26 -4.06 0.39 3.10
CA LEU A 26 -5.16 1.27 2.68
C LEU A 26 -4.87 2.73 3.01
N GLU A 27 -4.21 3.01 4.14
CA GLU A 27 -3.73 4.34 4.48
C GLU A 27 -2.71 4.86 3.44
N LEU A 28 -1.73 4.02 3.04
CA LEU A 28 -0.75 4.34 1.99
C LEU A 28 -1.40 4.63 0.64
N VAL A 29 -2.39 3.83 0.26
CA VAL A 29 -3.18 4.03 -0.96
C VAL A 29 -3.91 5.38 -0.91
N GLY A 30 -4.53 5.72 0.22
CA GLY A 30 -5.21 7.01 0.41
C GLY A 30 -4.24 8.19 0.28
N MET A 31 -3.07 8.10 0.93
CA MET A 31 -2.03 9.13 0.80
C MET A 31 -1.53 9.28 -0.64
N ALA A 32 -1.42 8.18 -1.39
CA ALA A 32 -1.03 8.22 -2.79
C ALA A 32 -2.09 8.90 -3.67
N ASP A 33 -3.37 8.63 -3.43
CA ASP A 33 -4.49 9.28 -4.12
C ASP A 33 -4.48 10.80 -3.86
N GLU A 34 -4.39 11.21 -2.59
CA GLU A 34 -4.25 12.62 -2.19
C GLU A 34 -2.99 13.28 -2.80
N GLY A 35 -1.92 12.51 -2.96
CA GLY A 35 -0.66 12.94 -3.59
C GLY A 35 -0.69 13.00 -5.12
N GLY A 36 -1.80 12.64 -5.76
CA GLY A 36 -1.96 12.67 -7.22
C GLY A 36 -1.26 11.53 -7.97
N PHE A 37 -1.00 10.40 -7.31
CA PHE A 37 -0.56 9.18 -7.97
C PHE A 37 -1.71 8.61 -8.80
N VAL A 38 -1.40 8.14 -10.02
CA VAL A 38 -2.43 7.77 -10.99
C VAL A 38 -2.64 6.26 -11.13
N SER A 39 -1.76 5.46 -10.51
CA SER A 39 -1.80 4.01 -10.61
C SER A 39 -1.16 3.36 -9.39
N ILE A 40 -1.77 2.25 -8.96
CA ILE A 40 -1.30 1.40 -7.86
C ILE A 40 -1.22 -0.02 -8.38
N TRP A 41 -0.06 -0.66 -8.17
CA TRP A 41 0.20 -2.04 -8.52
C TRP A 41 0.47 -2.84 -7.26
N SER A 42 -0.26 -3.93 -7.05
CA SER A 42 0.06 -4.93 -6.03
C SER A 42 0.57 -6.21 -6.69
N ALA A 43 1.61 -6.82 -6.11
CA ALA A 43 1.98 -8.18 -6.50
C ALA A 43 0.87 -9.17 -6.12
N GLU A 44 0.67 -10.21 -6.94
CA GLU A 44 -0.22 -11.36 -6.64
C GLU A 44 0.47 -12.35 -5.70
#